data_AF-A0A2N9DVC9-F1
#
_entry.id   AF-A0A2N9DVC9-F1
#
_cell.length_a   1.000
_cell.length_b   1.000
_cell.length_c   1.000
_cell.angle_alpha   90.00
_cell.angle_beta   90.00
_cell.angle_gamma   90.00
#
_symmetry.space_group_name_H-M   'P 1'
#
loop_
_entity.id
_entity.type
_entity.pdbx_description
1 polymer ?
#
loop_
_entity_poly.entity_id
_entity_poly.type
_entity_poly.pdbx_seq_one_letter_code
_entity_poly.pdbx_strand_id
1 'polypeptide(L)'
;MMRNLAQEWFKVKHQKSFYYGVLMLFGLMLFTVLMDSDDQVAFLIVQGFGASQWIALILVVFSANLFAMEYQNNTLLTLFYKSPTKRAIYWAKLMIILGYSGILHLSSIGFTILLKLLFYPNQYHWFSTETGNQPLLKTLLKLTTINLMASLLIIALAICLICLFKVNVVAISIGVGIVFLGQTISGGLSSQPEI
;
A
#
# COMPACT_ATOMS: atom_id res chain seq x y z
N MET A 1 -16.57 6.49 -20.43
CA MET A 1 -15.52 5.90 -19.57
C MET A 1 -14.60 6.98 -18.96
N MET A 2 -13.89 7.78 -19.77
CA MET A 2 -12.99 8.85 -19.27
C MET A 2 -13.68 9.89 -18.37
N ARG A 3 -14.93 10.29 -18.67
CA ARG A 3 -15.68 11.24 -17.84
C ARG A 3 -16.02 10.70 -16.43
N ASN A 4 -16.25 9.39 -16.30
CA ASN A 4 -16.53 8.74 -15.01
C ASN A 4 -15.23 8.59 -14.19
N LEU A 5 -14.12 8.25 -14.86
CA LEU A 5 -12.79 8.19 -14.25
C LEU A 5 -12.35 9.56 -13.69
N ALA A 6 -12.50 10.63 -14.48
CA ALA A 6 -12.13 11.98 -14.04
C ALA A 6 -13.00 12.45 -12.85
N GLN A 7 -14.30 12.13 -12.86
CA GLN A 7 -15.20 12.49 -11.75
C GLN A 7 -14.88 11.72 -10.47
N GLU A 8 -14.61 10.41 -10.56
CA GLU A 8 -14.24 9.63 -9.37
C GLU A 8 -12.85 10.01 -8.83
N TRP A 9 -11.87 10.29 -9.71
CA TRP A 9 -10.57 10.80 -9.30
C TRP A 9 -10.69 12.18 -8.61
N PHE A 10 -11.52 13.06 -9.14
CA PHE A 10 -11.79 14.37 -8.54
C PHE A 10 -12.41 14.25 -7.14
N LYS A 11 -13.35 13.32 -6.95
CA LYS A 11 -13.95 13.02 -5.64
C LYS A 11 -12.93 12.49 -4.64
N VAL A 12 -12.11 11.52 -5.06
CA VAL A 12 -11.10 10.90 -4.21
C VAL A 12 -10.00 11.88 -3.81
N LYS A 13 -9.53 12.72 -4.74
CA LYS A 13 -8.55 13.77 -4.45
C LYS A 13 -9.08 14.79 -3.42
N HIS A 14 -10.38 15.11 -3.43
CA HIS A 14 -11.00 16.01 -2.45
C HIS A 14 -11.44 15.32 -1.16
N GLN A 15 -11.38 13.99 -1.11
CA GLN A 15 -11.73 13.24 0.09
C GLN A 15 -10.54 13.25 1.05
N LYS A 16 -10.75 13.77 2.27
CA LYS A 16 -9.69 13.86 3.30
C LYS A 16 -8.99 12.52 3.57
N SER A 17 -9.69 11.40 3.38
CA SER A 17 -9.16 10.04 3.51
C SER A 17 -7.93 9.77 2.63
N PHE A 18 -7.83 10.41 1.46
CA PHE A 18 -6.67 10.27 0.57
C PHE A 18 -5.40 10.85 1.20
N TYR A 19 -5.50 12.06 1.76
CA TYR A 19 -4.39 12.74 2.42
C TYR A 19 -4.03 12.09 3.76
N TYR A 20 -5.03 11.63 4.53
CA TYR A 20 -4.78 10.91 5.77
C TYR A 20 -4.01 9.61 5.56
N GLY A 21 -4.24 8.88 4.46
CA GLY A 21 -3.47 7.67 4.18
C GLY A 21 -1.99 7.95 3.89
N VAL A 22 -1.67 9.01 3.14
CA VAL A 22 -0.26 9.42 2.90
C VAL A 22 0.39 9.91 4.20
N LEU A 23 -0.32 10.73 4.99
CA LEU A 23 0.17 11.21 6.27
C LEU A 23 0.42 10.05 7.26
N MET A 24 -0.50 9.08 7.30
CA MET A 24 -0.38 7.88 8.12
C MET A 24 0.82 7.03 7.67
N LEU A 25 1.06 6.89 6.37
CA LEU A 25 2.25 6.21 5.85
C LEU A 25 3.54 6.84 6.39
N PHE A 26 3.66 8.16 6.33
CA PHE A 26 4.84 8.85 6.86
C PHE A 26 4.99 8.69 8.36
N GLY A 27 3.89 8.79 9.12
CA GLY A 27 3.91 8.56 10.57
C GLY A 27 4.37 7.14 10.94
N LEU A 28 3.91 6.13 10.18
CA LEU A 28 4.28 4.73 10.41
C LEU A 28 5.73 4.41 10.01
N MET A 29 6.21 4.98 8.90
CA MET A 29 7.62 4.87 8.51
C MET A 29 8.53 5.56 9.54
N LEU A 30 8.12 6.70 10.07
CA LEU A 30 8.86 7.39 11.14
C LEU A 30 8.86 6.54 12.42
N PHE A 31 7.71 5.95 12.78
CA PHE A 31 7.61 5.02 13.90
C PHE A 31 8.58 3.84 13.76
N THR A 32 8.71 3.24 12.57
CA THR A 32 9.66 2.14 12.34
C THR A 32 11.12 2.58 12.50
N VAL A 33 11.47 3.81 12.08
CA VAL A 33 12.83 4.33 12.28
C VAL A 33 13.14 4.54 13.76
N LEU A 34 12.18 5.06 14.53
CA LEU A 34 12.39 5.36 15.95
C LEU A 34 12.43 4.12 16.87
N MET A 35 11.79 3.03 16.45
CA MET A 35 11.69 1.81 17.24
C MET A 35 12.79 0.80 16.94
N ASP A 36 13.49 0.92 15.82
CA ASP A 36 14.49 -0.08 15.46
C ASP A 36 15.84 0.15 16.16
N SER A 37 16.54 -0.95 16.40
CA SER A 37 17.92 -0.96 16.88
C SER A 37 18.90 -0.77 15.71
N ASP A 38 19.97 -0.01 15.92
CA ASP A 38 20.94 0.40 14.88
C ASP A 38 21.66 -0.76 14.15
N ASP A 39 21.48 -2.01 14.57
CA ASP A 39 22.20 -3.16 14.04
C ASP A 39 21.75 -3.60 12.62
N GLN A 40 20.59 -3.15 12.11
CA GLN A 40 20.04 -3.58 10.79
C GLN A 40 19.59 -2.44 9.87
N VAL A 41 20.17 -1.25 10.02
CA VAL A 41 19.75 -0.04 9.29
C VAL A 41 19.81 -0.18 7.75
N ALA A 42 20.82 -0.88 7.21
CA ALA A 42 20.92 -1.10 5.76
C ALA A 42 19.71 -1.88 5.19
N PHE A 43 19.25 -2.91 5.91
CA PHE A 43 18.08 -3.71 5.53
C PHE A 43 16.80 -2.87 5.60
N LEU A 44 16.64 -2.07 6.65
CA LEU A 44 15.51 -1.15 6.78
C LEU A 44 15.44 -0.15 5.63
N ILE A 45 16.56 0.47 5.26
CA ILE A 45 16.60 1.45 4.17
C ILE A 45 16.13 0.79 2.88
N VAL A 46 16.66 -0.40 2.57
CA VAL A 46 16.33 -1.16 1.36
C VAL A 46 14.85 -1.59 1.34
N GLN A 47 14.25 -1.85 2.50
CA GLN A 47 12.82 -2.14 2.65
C GLN A 47 11.93 -0.87 2.71
N GLY A 48 12.53 0.32 2.62
CA GLY A 48 11.81 1.58 2.73
C GLY A 48 11.18 1.79 4.11
N PHE A 49 11.88 1.41 5.18
CA PHE A 49 11.40 1.52 6.57
C PHE A 49 10.00 0.90 6.76
N GLY A 50 9.84 -0.35 6.31
CA GLY A 50 8.59 -1.10 6.44
C GLY A 50 7.43 -0.59 5.59
N ALA A 51 7.67 0.34 4.66
CA ALA A 51 6.62 0.95 3.85
C ALA A 51 5.74 -0.07 3.12
N SER A 52 6.29 -1.20 2.65
CA SER A 52 5.52 -2.24 1.98
C SER A 52 4.34 -2.76 2.83
N GLN A 53 4.59 -3.01 4.12
CA GLN A 53 3.57 -3.46 5.07
C GLN A 53 2.54 -2.36 5.34
N TRP A 54 3.00 -1.12 5.58
CA TRP A 54 2.11 0.00 5.87
C TRP A 54 1.22 0.35 4.67
N ILE A 55 1.78 0.32 3.45
CA ILE A 55 1.03 0.53 2.22
C ILE A 55 -0.02 -0.57 2.03
N ALA A 56 0.32 -1.83 2.28
CA ALA A 56 -0.65 -2.93 2.19
C ALA A 56 -1.86 -2.72 3.13
N LEU A 57 -1.62 -2.32 4.38
CA LEU A 57 -2.69 -2.02 5.35
C LEU A 57 -3.55 -0.84 4.90
N ILE A 58 -2.93 0.25 4.45
CA ILE A 58 -3.64 1.42 3.93
C ILE A 58 -4.50 1.04 2.73
N LEU A 59 -3.99 0.22 1.81
CA LEU A 59 -4.74 -0.22 0.63
C LEU A 59 -5.95 -1.10 0.99
N VAL A 60 -5.83 -1.99 1.98
CA VAL A 60 -6.97 -2.78 2.47
C VAL A 60 -8.08 -1.86 2.98
N VAL A 61 -7.75 -0.93 3.88
CA VAL A 61 -8.72 0.00 4.47
C VAL A 61 -9.32 0.93 3.42
N PHE A 62 -8.48 1.49 2.55
CA PHE A 62 -8.89 2.42 1.50
C PHE A 62 -9.84 1.75 0.49
N SER A 63 -9.50 0.53 0.05
CA SER A 63 -10.35 -0.26 -0.84
C SER A 63 -11.69 -0.55 -0.17
N ALA A 64 -11.68 -1.01 1.08
CA ALA A 64 -12.89 -1.35 1.82
C ALA A 64 -13.82 -0.14 2.00
N ASN A 65 -13.27 1.03 2.35
CA ASN A 65 -14.03 2.27 2.45
C ASN A 65 -14.61 2.75 1.11
N LEU A 66 -13.84 2.67 0.02
CA LEU A 66 -14.31 3.06 -1.32
C LEU A 66 -15.53 2.25 -1.78
N PHE A 67 -15.54 0.95 -1.49
CA PHE A 67 -16.69 0.09 -1.82
C PHE A 67 -17.82 0.22 -0.80
N ALA A 68 -17.52 0.40 0.49
CA ALA A 68 -18.53 0.58 1.53
C ALA A 68 -19.42 1.81 1.31
N MET A 69 -18.82 2.91 0.82
CA MET A 69 -19.57 4.12 0.47
C MET A 69 -20.64 3.90 -0.60
N GLU A 70 -20.52 2.87 -1.45
CA GLU A 70 -21.55 2.53 -2.42
C GLU A 70 -22.66 1.64 -1.84
N TYR A 71 -22.31 0.78 -0.87
CA TYR A 71 -23.30 -0.05 -0.17
C TYR A 71 -24.13 0.78 0.82
N GLN A 72 -23.51 1.71 1.57
CA GLN A 72 -24.21 2.52 2.58
C GLN A 72 -25.12 3.61 1.99
N ASN A 73 -24.73 4.26 0.88
CA ASN A 73 -25.50 5.37 0.33
C ASN A 73 -26.68 4.94 -0.56
N ASN A 74 -26.98 3.63 -0.68
CA ASN A 74 -27.94 3.08 -1.65
C ASN A 74 -27.74 3.60 -3.09
N THR A 75 -26.57 4.18 -3.38
CA THR A 75 -26.22 4.70 -4.70
C THR A 75 -26.00 3.56 -5.69
N LEU A 76 -25.71 2.35 -5.20
CA LEU A 76 -25.78 1.13 -6.02
C LEU A 76 -27.13 1.01 -6.73
N LEU A 77 -28.26 1.23 -6.02
CA LEU A 77 -29.63 1.11 -6.55
C LEU A 77 -30.03 2.25 -7.47
N THR A 78 -29.63 3.48 -7.18
CA THR A 78 -29.90 4.63 -8.07
C THR A 78 -28.99 4.65 -9.32
N LEU A 79 -27.76 4.13 -9.23
CA LEU A 79 -26.92 3.84 -10.41
C LEU A 79 -27.41 2.61 -11.18
N PHE A 80 -27.98 1.60 -10.51
CA PHE A 80 -28.61 0.44 -11.17
C PHE A 80 -29.76 0.84 -12.10
N TYR A 81 -30.46 1.94 -11.79
CA TYR A 81 -31.62 2.37 -12.56
C TYR A 81 -31.28 3.27 -13.77
N LYS A 82 -30.08 3.89 -13.80
CA LYS A 82 -29.75 4.94 -14.79
C LYS A 82 -28.46 4.74 -15.59
N SER A 83 -27.62 3.74 -15.29
CA SER A 83 -26.31 3.56 -15.93
C SER A 83 -26.18 2.22 -16.67
N PRO A 84 -25.77 2.20 -17.96
CA PRO A 84 -25.80 1.00 -18.79
C PRO A 84 -24.68 -0.02 -18.54
N THR A 85 -23.70 0.19 -17.66
CA THR A 85 -22.67 -0.84 -17.41
C THR A 85 -22.09 -0.84 -15.99
N LYS A 86 -22.62 -1.70 -15.13
CA LYS A 86 -22.10 -2.02 -13.79
C LYS A 86 -20.57 -2.22 -13.79
N ARG A 87 -20.06 -2.94 -14.80
CA ARG A 87 -18.63 -3.25 -14.97
C ARG A 87 -17.75 -2.00 -15.10
N ALA A 88 -18.24 -0.93 -15.73
CA ALA A 88 -17.44 0.28 -15.97
C ALA A 88 -17.13 1.05 -14.67
N ILE A 89 -18.00 0.96 -13.67
CA ILE A 89 -17.81 1.61 -12.35
C ILE A 89 -16.78 0.83 -11.53
N TYR A 90 -16.91 -0.50 -11.48
CA TYR A 90 -15.92 -1.36 -10.81
C TYR A 90 -14.52 -1.20 -11.40
N TRP A 91 -14.41 -1.13 -12.73
CA TRP A 91 -13.13 -0.86 -13.41
C TRP A 91 -12.57 0.53 -13.09
N ALA A 92 -13.41 1.56 -13.01
CA ALA A 92 -12.95 2.90 -12.63
C ALA A 92 -12.37 2.92 -11.21
N LYS A 93 -13.04 2.29 -10.24
CA LYS A 93 -12.55 2.19 -8.85
C LYS A 93 -11.25 1.41 -8.75
N LEU A 94 -11.14 0.30 -9.49
CA LEU A 94 -9.89 -0.46 -9.53
C LEU A 94 -8.73 0.42 -10.01
N MET A 95 -8.93 1.17 -11.11
CA MET A 95 -7.90 2.09 -11.62
C MET A 95 -7.53 3.19 -10.61
N ILE A 96 -8.47 3.67 -9.81
CA ILE A 96 -8.22 4.66 -8.76
C ILE A 96 -7.38 4.07 -7.63
N ILE A 97 -7.73 2.86 -7.17
CA ILE A 97 -6.97 2.17 -6.10
C ILE A 97 -5.55 1.87 -6.60
N LEU A 98 -5.41 1.44 -7.85
CA LEU A 98 -4.10 1.22 -8.49
C LEU A 98 -3.28 2.51 -8.59
N GLY A 99 -3.90 3.60 -9.04
CA GLY A 99 -3.25 4.92 -9.07
C GLY A 99 -2.81 5.38 -7.68
N TYR A 100 -3.65 5.14 -6.66
CA TYR A 100 -3.31 5.46 -5.28
C TYR A 100 -2.16 4.62 -4.74
N SER A 101 -2.13 3.31 -5.04
CA SER A 101 -0.99 2.44 -4.71
C SER A 101 0.32 2.99 -5.29
N GLY A 102 0.31 3.40 -6.56
CA GLY A 102 1.47 4.03 -7.19
C GLY A 102 1.93 5.30 -6.47
N ILE A 103 1.00 6.18 -6.08
CA ILE A 103 1.32 7.40 -5.31
C ILE A 103 1.93 7.06 -3.95
N LEU A 104 1.40 6.06 -3.24
CA LEU A 104 1.94 5.61 -1.96
C LEU A 104 3.37 5.06 -2.10
N HIS A 105 3.65 4.26 -3.13
CA HIS A 105 4.99 3.74 -3.37
C HIS A 105 5.97 4.85 -3.78
N LEU A 106 5.57 5.77 -4.65
CA LEU A 106 6.41 6.91 -5.05
C LEU A 106 6.73 7.83 -3.87
N SER A 107 5.72 8.12 -3.04
CA SER A 107 5.91 8.94 -1.83
C SER A 107 6.78 8.23 -0.79
N SER A 108 6.65 6.91 -0.65
CA SER A 108 7.52 6.10 0.22
C SER A 108 9.00 6.18 -0.21
N ILE A 109 9.31 6.10 -1.50
CA ILE A 109 10.70 6.24 -1.98
C ILE A 109 11.26 7.60 -1.57
N GLY A 110 10.52 8.68 -1.87
CA GLY A 110 10.93 10.04 -1.53
C GLY A 110 11.15 10.23 -0.02
N PHE A 111 10.24 9.69 0.79
CA PHE A 111 10.34 9.79 2.25
C PHE A 111 11.46 8.91 2.83
N THR A 112 11.73 7.74 2.24
CA THR A 112 12.86 6.88 2.63
C THR A 112 14.19 7.61 2.43
N ILE A 113 14.35 8.29 1.30
CA ILE A 113 15.55 9.10 1.02
C ILE A 113 15.71 10.21 2.07
N LEU A 114 14.61 10.89 2.41
CA LEU A 114 14.60 11.94 3.43
C LEU A 114 14.95 11.40 4.83
N LEU A 115 14.35 10.29 5.25
CA LEU A 115 14.63 9.65 6.54
C LEU A 115 16.09 9.21 6.63
N LYS A 116 16.63 8.58 5.58
CA LYS A 116 18.05 8.22 5.52
C LYS A 116 18.96 9.44 5.64
N LEU A 117 18.62 10.55 4.99
CA LEU A 117 19.40 11.79 5.08
C LEU A 117 19.40 12.38 6.51
N LEU A 118 18.26 12.32 7.21
CA LEU A 118 18.11 12.91 8.54
C LEU A 118 18.73 12.06 9.66
N PHE A 119 18.49 10.74 9.63
CA PHE A 119 18.89 9.84 10.72
C PHE A 119 20.26 9.18 10.45
N TYR A 120 20.61 8.94 9.19
CA TYR A 120 21.82 8.18 8.80
C TYR A 120 22.61 8.84 7.64
N PRO A 121 23.01 10.13 7.78
CA PRO A 121 23.59 10.89 6.67
C PRO A 121 24.86 10.28 6.09
N ASN A 122 25.79 9.83 6.95
CA ASN A 122 27.15 9.44 6.57
C ASN A 122 27.47 7.94 6.72
N GLN A 123 26.53 7.12 7.18
CA GLN A 123 26.80 5.70 7.45
C GLN A 123 26.67 4.81 6.20
N TYR A 124 25.79 5.18 5.27
CA TYR A 124 25.48 4.34 4.10
C TYR A 124 25.53 5.14 2.80
N HIS A 125 26.29 4.67 1.81
CA HIS A 125 26.32 5.27 0.47
C HIS A 125 25.29 4.59 -0.45
N TRP A 126 24.57 5.38 -1.24
CA TRP A 126 23.56 4.85 -2.17
C TRP A 126 24.12 3.90 -3.23
N PHE A 127 25.40 4.06 -3.56
CA PHE A 127 26.12 3.30 -4.56
C PHE A 127 27.02 2.21 -3.98
N SER A 128 27.11 2.09 -2.65
CA SER A 128 27.86 1.00 -2.03
C SER A 128 27.02 -0.27 -1.92
N THR A 129 27.72 -1.40 -1.83
CA THR A 129 27.20 -2.77 -1.88
C THR A 129 27.09 -3.36 -0.47
N GLU A 130 26.49 -2.62 0.46
CA GLU A 130 26.43 -3.01 1.89
C GLU A 130 25.43 -4.15 2.17
N THR A 131 24.49 -4.39 1.26
CA THR A 131 23.40 -5.39 1.41
C THR A 131 23.48 -6.47 0.32
N GLY A 132 24.70 -6.92 0.00
CA GLY A 132 25.00 -7.93 -1.03
C GLY A 132 25.67 -7.32 -2.26
N ASN A 133 25.52 -7.95 -3.44
CA ASN A 133 26.32 -7.60 -4.64
C ASN A 133 25.75 -6.43 -5.48
N GLN A 134 24.75 -5.70 -4.99
CA GLN A 134 24.08 -4.62 -5.73
C GLN A 134 24.03 -3.31 -4.93
N PRO A 135 24.06 -2.15 -5.62
CA PRO A 135 23.92 -0.84 -4.98
C PRO A 135 22.64 -0.72 -4.16
N LEU A 136 22.71 -0.07 -2.99
CA LEU A 136 21.58 0.14 -2.07
C LEU A 136 20.33 0.71 -2.77
N LEU A 137 20.51 1.74 -3.61
CA LEU A 137 19.41 2.38 -4.35
C LEU A 137 18.75 1.42 -5.35
N LYS A 138 19.56 0.58 -6.02
CA LYS A 138 19.07 -0.40 -6.99
C LYS A 138 18.23 -1.47 -6.28
N THR A 139 18.67 -1.91 -5.11
CA THR A 139 17.95 -2.89 -4.30
C THR A 139 16.63 -2.33 -3.78
N LEU A 140 16.62 -1.08 -3.30
CA LEU A 140 15.40 -0.37 -2.88
C LEU A 140 14.37 -0.27 -4.03
N LEU A 141 14.79 0.17 -5.22
CA LEU A 141 13.90 0.30 -6.37
C LEU A 141 13.37 -1.07 -6.83
N LYS A 142 14.22 -2.10 -6.82
CA LYS A 142 13.83 -3.47 -7.15
C LYS A 142 12.76 -3.98 -6.18
N LEU A 143 12.98 -3.85 -4.87
CA LEU A 143 12.02 -4.26 -3.85
C LEU A 143 10.72 -3.46 -3.93
N THR A 144 10.80 -2.14 -4.15
CA THR A 144 9.61 -1.30 -4.31
C THR A 144 8.77 -1.74 -5.52
N THR A 145 9.41 -2.17 -6.60
CA THR A 145 8.71 -2.70 -7.79
C THR A 145 8.04 -4.04 -7.50
N ILE A 146 8.72 -4.94 -6.79
CA ILE A 146 8.14 -6.22 -6.35
C ILE A 146 6.94 -5.95 -5.43
N ASN A 147 7.07 -5.00 -4.49
CA ASN A 147 6.01 -4.62 -3.56
C ASN A 147 4.82 -3.97 -4.28
N LEU A 148 5.06 -3.18 -5.33
CA LEU A 148 4.00 -2.63 -6.17
C LEU A 148 3.21 -3.76 -6.86
N MET A 149 3.90 -4.79 -7.36
CA MET A 149 3.25 -5.97 -7.94
C MET A 149 2.46 -6.75 -6.87
N ALA A 150 3.02 -6.95 -5.68
CA ALA A 150 2.34 -7.59 -4.57
C ALA A 150 1.09 -6.80 -4.11
N SER A 151 1.12 -5.47 -4.23
CA SER A 151 -0.03 -4.62 -3.90
C SER A 151 -1.24 -4.92 -4.79
N LEU A 152 -1.04 -5.37 -6.04
CA LEU A 152 -2.13 -5.80 -6.92
C LEU A 152 -2.89 -6.99 -6.33
N LEU A 153 -2.16 -7.95 -5.76
CA LEU A 153 -2.74 -9.11 -5.11
C LEU A 153 -3.55 -8.71 -3.87
N ILE A 154 -3.00 -7.82 -3.04
CA ILE A 154 -3.69 -7.30 -1.86
C ILE A 154 -4.97 -6.56 -2.25
N ILE A 155 -4.93 -5.73 -3.30
CA ILE A 155 -6.12 -5.02 -3.80
C ILE A 155 -7.17 -6.02 -4.30
N ALA A 156 -6.77 -7.01 -5.10
CA ALA A 156 -7.69 -8.04 -5.61
C ALA A 156 -8.34 -8.82 -4.46
N LEU A 157 -7.56 -9.18 -3.44
CA LEU A 157 -8.03 -9.91 -2.28
C LEU A 157 -8.97 -9.05 -1.41
N ALA A 158 -8.65 -7.78 -1.20
CA ALA A 158 -9.53 -6.84 -0.48
C ALA A 158 -10.89 -6.71 -1.19
N ILE A 159 -10.90 -6.55 -2.51
CA ILE A 159 -12.13 -6.50 -3.31
C ILE A 159 -12.94 -7.79 -3.18
N CYS A 160 -12.27 -8.96 -3.23
CA CYS A 160 -12.92 -10.26 -3.04
C CYS A 160 -13.62 -10.34 -1.67
N LEU A 161 -12.93 -9.96 -0.59
CA LEU A 161 -13.48 -9.96 0.77
C LEU A 161 -14.69 -9.03 0.90
N ILE A 162 -14.64 -7.83 0.32
CA ILE A 162 -15.76 -6.88 0.38
C ILE A 162 -16.97 -7.43 -0.37
N CYS A 163 -16.77 -8.04 -1.54
CA CYS A 163 -17.84 -8.68 -2.30
C CYS A 163 -18.47 -9.86 -1.56
N LEU A 164 -17.67 -10.63 -0.80
CA LEU A 164 -18.12 -11.80 -0.06
C LEU A 164 -18.95 -11.41 1.18
N PHE A 165 -18.41 -10.53 2.03
CA PHE A 165 -19.03 -10.22 3.32
C PHE A 165 -20.02 -9.06 3.26
N LYS A 166 -19.91 -8.16 2.27
CA LYS A 166 -20.75 -6.96 2.11
C LYS A 166 -20.77 -6.03 3.35
N VAL A 167 -19.87 -6.26 4.30
CA VAL A 167 -19.68 -5.48 5.52
C VAL A 167 -18.23 -5.03 5.57
N ASN A 168 -18.04 -3.70 5.57
CA ASN A 168 -16.73 -3.07 5.52
C ASN A 168 -15.81 -3.55 6.65
N VAL A 169 -16.30 -3.53 7.89
CA VAL A 169 -15.53 -3.86 9.09
C VAL A 169 -14.96 -5.28 9.01
N VAL A 170 -15.75 -6.26 8.55
CA VAL A 170 -15.31 -7.65 8.42
C VAL A 170 -14.21 -7.78 7.38
N ALA A 171 -14.37 -7.14 6.21
CA ALA A 171 -13.38 -7.17 5.15
C ALA A 171 -12.06 -6.51 5.57
N ILE A 172 -12.12 -5.39 6.30
CA ILE A 172 -10.92 -4.74 6.86
C ILE A 172 -10.23 -5.68 7.85
N SER A 173 -10.95 -6.21 8.84
CA SER A 173 -10.34 -7.06 9.88
C SER A 173 -9.64 -8.28 9.30
N ILE A 174 -10.28 -8.98 8.36
CA ILE A 174 -9.69 -10.16 7.69
C ILE A 174 -8.50 -9.74 6.82
N GLY A 175 -8.63 -8.66 6.04
CA GLY A 175 -7.55 -8.18 5.18
C GLY A 175 -6.31 -7.75 5.96
N VAL A 176 -6.49 -7.06 7.08
CA VAL A 176 -5.40 -6.72 8.01
C VAL A 176 -4.75 -7.98 8.57
N GLY A 177 -5.55 -8.96 9.02
CA GLY A 177 -5.04 -10.25 9.50
C GLY A 177 -4.18 -10.96 8.46
N ILE A 178 -4.60 -10.98 7.20
CA ILE A 178 -3.85 -11.59 6.09
C ILE A 178 -2.51 -10.89 5.87
N VAL A 179 -2.44 -9.56 5.94
CA VAL A 179 -1.18 -8.82 5.78
C VAL A 179 -0.16 -9.22 6.86
N PHE A 180 -0.56 -9.27 8.13
CA PHE A 180 0.35 -9.64 9.22
C PHE A 180 0.73 -11.13 9.22
N LEU A 181 -0.23 -12.01 8.96
CA LEU A 181 0.04 -13.45 8.87
C LEU A 181 0.96 -13.77 7.69
N GLY A 182 0.73 -13.12 6.54
CA GLY A 182 1.58 -13.29 5.36
C GLY A 182 3.04 -12.92 5.62
N GLN A 183 3.29 -11.81 6.33
CA GLN A 183 4.65 -11.42 6.73
C GLN A 183 5.27 -12.44 7.69
N THR A 184 4.51 -12.90 8.69
CA THR A 184 4.99 -13.86 9.69
C THR A 184 5.38 -15.20 9.04
N ILE A 185 4.53 -15.71 8.14
CA ILE A 185 4.79 -16.95 7.40
C ILE A 185 6.00 -16.80 6.49
N SER A 186 6.07 -15.69 5.74
CA SER A 186 7.19 -15.41 4.84
C SER A 186 8.52 -15.29 5.59
N GLY A 187 8.52 -14.60 6.74
CA GLY A 187 9.69 -14.47 7.60
C GLY A 187 10.16 -15.82 8.14
N GLY A 188 9.22 -16.63 8.63
CA GLY A 188 9.49 -17.99 9.11
C GLY A 188 10.12 -18.89 8.04
N LEU A 189 9.60 -18.86 6.81
CA LEU A 189 10.14 -19.63 5.68
C LEU A 189 11.56 -19.18 5.30
N SER A 190 11.84 -17.88 5.31
CA SER A 190 13.17 -17.35 5.00
C SER A 190 14.22 -17.59 6.09
N SER A 191 13.79 -17.97 7.30
CA SER A 191 14.66 -18.23 8.44
C SER A 191 15.08 -19.70 8.60
N GLN A 192 14.60 -20.61 7.74
CA GLN A 192 15.06 -21.99 7.75
C GLN A 192 16.49 -22.06 7.19
N PRO A 193 17.47 -22.57 7.95
CA PRO A 193 18.80 -22.81 7.40
C PRO A 193 18.69 -23.90 6.32
N GLU A 194 19.27 -23.62 5.15
CA GLU A 194 19.49 -24.64 4.12
C GLU A 194 20.29 -25.80 4.77
N ILE A 195 19.70 -27.01 4.76
CA ILE A 195 20.36 -28.26 5.14
C ILE A 195 21.16 -28.77 3.95
#